data_AF-A0A564ZPI9-F1
#
_entry.id   AF-A0A564ZPI9-F1
#
_cell.length_a   1.000
_cell.length_b   1.000
_cell.length_c   1.000
_cell.angle_alpha   90.00
_cell.angle_beta   90.00
_cell.angle_gamma   90.00
#
_symmetry.space_group_name_H-M   'P 1'
#
loop_
_entity.id
_entity.type
_entity.pdbx_description
1 polymer ?
#
loop_
_entity_poly.entity_id
_entity_poly.type
_entity_poly.pdbx_seq_one_letter_code
_entity_poly.pdbx_strand_id
1 'polypeptide(L)'
;MNLRNMVLLLTATTLAACSTTSSRVALFETGNQKLYISGSAKNGAITDELVITVNGQAIIQGTISTVQPTANLTGTYQGIKIDAECKNVDTGGFQFVHQCIIYANSTKAAELSF
;
A
#
# COMPACT_ATOMS: atom_id res chain seq x y z
N MET A 1 25.52 -29.40 -53.00
CA MET A 1 24.20 -29.44 -52.34
C MET A 1 24.30 -28.58 -51.09
N ASN A 2 23.76 -27.36 -51.12
CA ASN A 2 23.83 -26.40 -50.02
C ASN A 2 22.49 -26.41 -49.27
N LEU A 3 22.44 -27.08 -48.12
CA LEU A 3 21.27 -27.05 -47.25
C LEU A 3 21.41 -25.85 -46.30
N ARG A 4 20.51 -24.88 -46.49
CA ARG A 4 20.42 -23.62 -45.76
C ARG A 4 20.03 -23.89 -44.29
N ASN A 5 20.88 -23.47 -43.36
CA ASN A 5 20.57 -23.41 -41.94
C ASN A 5 19.48 -22.35 -41.69
N MET A 6 18.27 -22.81 -41.38
CA MET A 6 17.14 -21.98 -41.00
C MET A 6 17.18 -21.76 -39.48
N VAL A 7 17.78 -20.65 -39.06
CA VAL A 7 17.81 -20.21 -37.65
C VAL A 7 16.43 -19.64 -37.30
N LEU A 8 15.61 -20.42 -36.60
CA LEU A 8 14.38 -19.93 -35.97
C LEU A 8 14.77 -19.12 -34.71
N LEU A 9 14.70 -17.79 -34.79
CA LEU A 9 14.72 -16.93 -33.61
C LEU A 9 13.37 -17.02 -32.89
N LEU A 10 13.31 -17.80 -31.81
CA LEU A 10 12.22 -17.71 -30.83
C LEU A 10 12.43 -16.47 -29.97
N THR A 11 11.79 -15.36 -30.34
CA THR A 11 11.58 -14.21 -29.47
C THR A 11 10.56 -14.56 -28.40
N ALA A 12 11.03 -14.96 -27.22
CA ALA A 12 10.21 -15.10 -26.02
C ALA A 12 9.85 -13.70 -25.50
N THR A 13 8.64 -13.23 -25.80
CA THR A 13 8.06 -12.05 -25.17
C THR A 13 7.63 -12.42 -23.76
N THR A 14 8.45 -12.07 -22.77
CA THR A 14 8.05 -12.13 -21.36
C THR A 14 7.02 -11.03 -21.11
N LEU A 15 5.74 -11.40 -21.10
CA LEU A 15 4.69 -10.52 -20.56
C LEU A 15 4.96 -10.36 -19.07
N ALA A 16 5.57 -9.23 -18.70
CA ALA A 16 5.57 -8.77 -17.31
C ALA A 16 4.11 -8.48 -16.95
N ALA A 17 3.45 -9.44 -16.31
CA ALA A 17 2.16 -9.24 -15.68
C ALA A 17 2.35 -8.21 -14.56
N CYS A 18 2.09 -6.95 -14.87
CA CYS A 18 2.06 -5.88 -13.90
C CYS A 18 0.81 -6.11 -13.04
N SER A 19 0.97 -6.75 -11.87
CA SER A 19 -0.13 -6.86 -10.91
C SER A 19 -0.42 -5.45 -10.39
N THR A 20 -1.48 -4.83 -10.91
CA THR A 20 -1.97 -3.54 -10.46
C THR A 20 -2.65 -3.70 -9.10
N THR A 21 -1.84 -3.79 -8.04
CA THR A 21 -2.34 -3.59 -6.68
C THR A 21 -2.81 -2.15 -6.59
N SER A 22 -4.13 -1.96 -6.51
CA SER A 22 -4.78 -0.65 -6.46
C SER A 22 -4.45 0.06 -5.14
N SER A 23 -3.23 0.60 -5.01
CA SER A 23 -2.86 1.45 -3.88
C SER A 23 -3.50 2.82 -4.08
N ARG A 24 -4.42 3.19 -3.18
CA ARG A 24 -5.02 4.53 -3.16
C ARG A 24 -3.97 5.50 -2.64
N VAL A 25 -3.60 6.48 -3.47
CA VAL A 25 -2.69 7.57 -3.11
C VAL A 25 -3.52 8.81 -2.81
N ALA A 26 -3.32 9.40 -1.65
CA ALA A 26 -3.88 10.69 -1.25
C ALA A 26 -2.78 11.77 -1.29
N LEU A 27 -3.13 12.97 -1.77
CA LEU A 27 -2.26 14.13 -1.74
C LEU A 27 -2.58 14.98 -0.51
N PHE A 28 -1.56 15.31 0.27
CA PHE A 28 -1.64 16.27 1.37
C PHE A 28 -0.61 17.38 1.18
N GLU A 29 -1.04 18.63 1.33
CA GLU A 29 -0.17 19.80 1.20
C GLU A 29 0.06 20.44 2.56
N THR A 30 1.33 20.65 2.93
CA THR A 30 1.72 21.28 4.19
C THR A 30 2.86 22.27 3.96
N GLY A 31 2.58 23.55 4.19
CA GLY A 31 3.49 24.63 3.79
C GLY A 31 3.80 24.56 2.29
N ASN A 32 5.08 24.40 1.95
CA ASN A 32 5.54 24.27 0.56
C ASN A 32 5.79 22.81 0.14
N GLN A 33 5.39 21.83 0.96
CA GLN A 33 5.62 20.42 0.71
C GLN A 33 4.34 19.72 0.26
N LYS A 34 4.49 18.80 -0.69
CA LYS A 34 3.45 17.86 -1.13
C LYS A 34 3.82 16.47 -0.65
N LEU A 35 2.90 15.83 0.07
CA LEU A 35 3.02 14.47 0.57
C LEU A 35 2.05 13.57 -0.17
N TYR A 36 2.57 12.54 -0.83
CA TYR A 36 1.80 11.48 -1.47
C TYR A 36 1.71 10.31 -0.50
N ILE A 37 0.59 10.22 0.20
CA ILE A 37 0.35 9.23 1.24
C ILE A 37 -0.37 8.04 0.62
N SER A 38 0.12 6.83 0.83
CA SER A 38 -0.57 5.61 0.39
C SER A 38 -0.52 4.52 1.44
N GLY A 39 -1.42 3.55 1.29
CA GLY A 39 -1.49 2.37 2.13
C GLY A 39 -1.47 1.10 1.29
N SER A 40 -0.96 0.03 1.90
CA SER A 40 -1.09 -1.33 1.40
C SER A 40 -1.23 -2.30 2.57
N ALA A 41 -1.86 -3.43 2.27
CA ALA A 41 -1.95 -4.56 3.17
C ALA A 41 -1.40 -5.81 2.49
N LYS A 42 -0.77 -6.68 3.27
CA LYS A 42 -0.44 -8.04 2.88
C LYS A 42 -1.27 -8.97 3.76
N ASN A 43 -2.26 -9.60 3.13
CA ASN A 43 -3.26 -10.36 3.83
C ASN A 43 -2.70 -11.71 4.29
N GLY A 44 -2.95 -12.05 5.55
CA GLY A 44 -2.64 -13.35 6.13
C GLY A 44 -3.91 -14.11 6.49
N ALA A 45 -3.75 -15.35 6.96
CA ALA A 45 -4.90 -16.17 7.37
C ALA A 45 -5.57 -15.66 8.66
N ILE A 46 -4.82 -14.93 9.50
CA ILE A 46 -5.25 -14.46 10.83
C ILE A 46 -4.88 -13.00 11.04
N THR A 47 -3.73 -12.58 10.51
CA THR A 47 -3.13 -11.27 10.72
C THR A 47 -2.72 -10.69 9.38
N ASP A 48 -3.07 -9.44 9.16
CA ASP A 48 -2.69 -8.67 7.98
C ASP A 48 -1.59 -7.68 8.36
N GLU A 49 -0.56 -7.60 7.52
CA GLU A 49 0.52 -6.63 7.67
C GLU A 49 0.13 -5.34 6.94
N LEU A 50 0.09 -4.22 7.67
CA LEU A 50 -0.24 -2.89 7.14
C LEU A 50 1.04 -2.09 6.90
N VAL A 51 1.12 -1.41 5.77
CA VAL A 51 2.21 -0.49 5.44
C VAL A 51 1.63 0.84 4.98
N ILE A 52 2.03 1.93 5.62
CA ILE A 52 1.75 3.29 5.14
C ILE A 52 3.05 3.87 4.59
N THR A 53 2.97 4.43 3.38
CA THR A 53 4.09 5.08 2.72
C THR A 53 3.80 6.56 2.50
N VAL A 54 4.86 7.37 2.53
CA VAL A 54 4.84 8.78 2.13
C VAL A 54 5.88 8.95 1.04
N ASN A 55 5.47 9.43 -0.12
CA ASN A 55 6.32 9.57 -1.31
C ASN A 55 7.03 8.25 -1.68
N GLY A 56 6.35 7.11 -1.50
CA GLY A 56 6.89 5.78 -1.79
C GLY A 56 7.81 5.19 -0.71
N GLN A 57 8.18 5.95 0.32
CA GLN A 57 8.95 5.44 1.45
C GLN A 57 8.02 4.89 2.53
N ALA A 58 8.24 3.64 2.94
CA ALA A 58 7.54 3.08 4.11
C ALA A 58 7.96 3.82 5.38
N ILE A 59 6.98 4.37 6.09
CA ILE A 59 7.19 5.15 7.32
C ILE A 59 6.50 4.55 8.54
N ILE A 60 5.49 3.70 8.30
CA ILE A 60 4.72 3.01 9.32
C ILE A 60 4.54 1.57 8.84
N GLN A 61 4.77 0.64 9.76
CA GLN A 61 4.45 -0.77 9.60
C GLN A 61 3.70 -1.23 10.83
N GLY A 62 2.64 -2.01 10.64
CA GLY A 62 1.80 -2.49 11.72
C GLY A 62 1.09 -3.77 11.35
N THR A 63 0.30 -4.30 12.28
CA THR A 63 -0.54 -5.45 12.03
C THR A 63 -1.93 -5.23 12.55
N ILE A 64 -2.89 -5.88 11.92
CA ILE A 64 -4.30 -5.92 12.32
C ILE A 64 -4.78 -7.36 12.18
N SER A 65 -5.75 -7.78 12.98
CA SER A 65 -6.25 -9.15 12.94
C SER A 65 -7.75 -9.19 13.20
N THR A 66 -8.36 -10.35 13.00
CA THR A 66 -9.77 -10.56 13.37
C THR A 66 -10.02 -10.42 14.88
N VAL A 67 -9.01 -10.73 15.71
CA VAL A 67 -9.08 -10.61 17.17
C VAL A 67 -8.81 -9.17 17.63
N GLN A 68 -7.93 -8.46 16.91
CA GLN A 68 -7.60 -7.06 17.14
C GLN A 68 -7.88 -6.26 15.86
N PRO A 69 -9.15 -5.88 15.64
CA PRO A 69 -9.60 -5.29 14.37
C PRO A 69 -9.32 -3.79 14.27
N THR A 70 -8.51 -3.23 15.17
CA THR A 70 -8.08 -1.84 15.17
C THR A 70 -6.60 -1.73 15.54
N ALA A 71 -5.91 -0.75 14.94
CA ALA A 71 -4.52 -0.46 15.22
C ALA A 71 -4.27 1.05 15.17
N ASN A 72 -3.60 1.59 16.19
CA ASN A 72 -3.06 2.94 16.18
C ASN A 72 -1.56 2.85 15.92
N LEU A 73 -1.11 3.43 14.81
CA LEU A 73 0.27 3.32 14.35
C LEU A 73 0.87 4.71 14.22
N THR A 74 2.15 4.84 14.54
CA THR A 74 2.86 6.12 14.47
C THR A 74 4.17 5.95 13.74
N GLY A 75 4.54 6.94 12.95
CA GLY A 75 5.80 7.06 12.24
C GLY A 75 6.21 8.51 12.08
N THR A 76 7.29 8.74 11.33
CA THR A 76 7.78 10.09 11.06
C THR A 76 8.35 10.15 9.66
N TYR A 77 8.05 11.24 8.94
CA TYR A 77 8.61 11.52 7.62
C TYR A 77 9.15 12.94 7.59
N GLN A 78 10.47 13.09 7.39
CA GLN A 78 11.14 14.40 7.32
C GLN A 78 10.80 15.34 8.50
N GLY A 79 10.69 14.79 9.71
CA GLY A 79 10.35 15.54 10.92
C GLY A 79 8.85 15.81 11.13
N ILE A 80 7.99 15.40 10.20
CA ILE A 80 6.53 15.43 10.34
C ILE A 80 6.08 14.15 11.03
N LYS A 81 5.39 14.28 12.16
CA LYS A 81 4.76 13.14 12.83
C LYS A 81 3.59 12.65 11.98
N ILE A 82 3.58 11.36 11.68
CA ILE A 82 2.47 10.72 10.97
C ILE A 82 1.82 9.72 11.93
N ASP A 83 0.54 9.91 12.20
CA ASP A 83 -0.27 8.97 12.98
C ASP A 83 -1.32 8.34 12.05
N ALA A 84 -1.62 7.06 12.25
CA ALA A 84 -2.59 6.30 11.47
C ALA A 84 -3.52 5.54 12.40
N GLU A 85 -4.81 5.80 12.27
CA GLU A 85 -5.88 5.06 12.95
C GLU A 85 -6.51 4.10 11.95
N CYS A 86 -6.18 2.81 12.08
CA CYS A 86 -6.61 1.77 11.16
C CYS A 86 -7.65 0.85 11.79
N LYS A 87 -8.61 0.37 10.98
CA LYS A 87 -9.61 -0.62 11.38
C LYS A 87 -9.96 -1.56 10.24
N ASN A 88 -10.36 -2.78 10.59
CA ASN A 88 -11.00 -3.70 9.66
C ASN A 88 -12.46 -3.29 9.48
N VAL A 89 -12.88 -3.14 8.22
CA VAL A 89 -14.25 -2.87 7.82
C VAL A 89 -14.79 -4.12 7.13
N ASP A 90 -15.88 -4.65 7.67
CA ASP A 90 -16.61 -5.75 7.06
C ASP A 90 -17.32 -5.23 5.80
N THR A 91 -17.00 -5.82 4.64
CA THR A 91 -17.65 -5.50 3.36
C THR A 91 -18.73 -6.52 2.98
N GLY A 92 -19.07 -7.44 3.88
CA GLY A 92 -19.92 -8.59 3.64
C GLY A 92 -19.11 -9.78 3.12
N GLY A 93 -19.16 -10.91 3.83
CA GLY A 93 -18.46 -12.15 3.47
C GLY A 93 -17.22 -12.43 4.33
N PHE A 94 -16.24 -13.14 3.78
CA PHE A 94 -14.97 -13.49 4.48
C PHE A 94 -13.82 -12.50 4.18
N GLN A 95 -14.10 -11.38 3.52
CA GLN A 95 -13.08 -10.40 3.15
C GLN A 95 -13.25 -9.13 3.99
N PHE A 96 -12.15 -8.69 4.60
CA PHE A 96 -12.06 -7.41 5.28
C PHE A 96 -11.36 -6.42 4.35
N VAL A 97 -11.82 -5.17 4.38
CA VAL A 97 -11.09 -4.03 3.83
C VAL A 97 -10.49 -3.25 4.98
N HIS A 98 -9.29 -2.71 4.82
CA HIS A 98 -8.67 -1.89 5.83
C HIS A 98 -9.01 -0.42 5.56
N GLN A 99 -9.58 0.25 6.56
CA GLN A 99 -9.77 1.69 6.53
C GLN A 99 -8.78 2.34 7.50
N CYS A 100 -7.96 3.26 6.99
CA CYS A 100 -7.01 4.02 7.80
C CYS A 100 -7.25 5.53 7.66
N ILE A 101 -7.38 6.24 8.77
CA ILE A 101 -7.34 7.70 8.82
C ILE A 101 -5.92 8.11 9.18
N ILE A 102 -5.29 8.91 8.32
CA ILE A 102 -3.91 9.35 8.49
C ILE A 102 -3.91 10.81 8.93
N TYR A 103 -3.10 11.13 9.93
CA TYR A 103 -2.88 12.46 10.46
C TYR A 103 -1.42 12.85 10.29
N ALA A 104 -1.16 14.05 9.79
CA ALA A 104 0.16 14.68 9.74
C ALA A 104 0.19 15.85 10.73
N ASN A 105 1.06 15.78 11.75
CA ASN A 105 1.10 16.75 12.85
C ASN A 105 -0.29 17.05 13.44
N SER A 106 -1.07 15.99 13.72
CA SER A 106 -2.46 16.05 14.23
C SER A 106 -3.51 16.64 13.27
N THR A 107 -3.15 16.98 12.03
CA THR A 107 -4.11 17.39 10.99
C THR A 107 -4.47 16.18 10.14
N LYS A 108 -5.77 15.92 9.94
CA LYS A 108 -6.20 14.84 9.04
C LYS A 108 -5.64 15.07 7.64
N ALA A 109 -4.79 14.17 7.20
CA ALA A 109 -4.06 14.25 5.93
C ALA A 109 -4.67 13.36 4.85
N ALA A 110 -5.17 12.18 5.23
CA ALA A 110 -5.79 11.26 4.30
C ALA A 110 -6.81 10.35 5.00
N GLU A 111 -7.69 9.77 4.19
CA GLU A 111 -8.51 8.63 4.56
C GLU A 111 -8.39 7.60 3.45
N LEU A 112 -7.89 6.42 3.79
CA LEU A 112 -7.50 5.38 2.85
C LEU A 112 -8.36 4.13 3.08
N SER A 113 -8.76 3.49 2.00
CA SER A 113 -9.36 2.15 2.01
C SER A 113 -8.61 1.27 1.03
N PHE A 114 -8.07 0.15 1.51
CA PHE A 114 -7.23 -0.77 0.75
C PHE A 114 -7.31 -2.20 1.28
#